data_AF-A0A365P788-F1
#
_entry.id   AF-A0A365P788-F1
#
_cell.length_a   1.000
_cell.length_b   1.000
_cell.length_c   1.000
_cell.angle_alpha   90.00
_cell.angle_beta   90.00
_cell.angle_gamma   90.00
#
_symmetry.space_group_name_H-M   'P 1'
#
loop_
_entity.id
_entity.type
_entity.pdbx_description
1 polymer ?
#
loop_
_entity_poly.entity_id
_entity_poly.type
_entity_poly.pdbx_seq_one_letter_code
_entity_poly.pdbx_strand_id
1 'polypeptide(L)'
;MTITATTDAALEASQPTPTTSTQETVQAPRTGRPARRAFTAEYKRRIVAEYEQAPSGQKGRVLRREGLYDSSVKQWRAQIEAGTLGTVSKRRPRAGQSPEQARIAELEKQISKLESDAARKDKVIADRDAALEVMGKGVAFLEALSKKNKG
;
A
#
# COMPACT_ATOMS: atom_id res chain seq x y z
N MET A 1 -81.62 4.46 13.94
CA MET A 1 -80.87 5.06 12.82
C MET A 1 -79.39 4.80 13.09
N THR A 2 -78.82 3.72 12.52
CA THR A 2 -77.90 3.67 11.34
C THR A 2 -76.47 4.10 11.69
N ILE A 3 -75.54 3.14 11.95
CA ILE A 3 -74.42 2.60 11.11
C ILE A 3 -73.38 3.67 10.67
N THR A 4 -72.05 3.55 10.76
CA THR A 4 -71.08 2.49 10.39
C THR A 4 -69.69 2.66 11.06
N ALA A 5 -68.87 1.59 11.07
CA ALA A 5 -67.43 1.56 11.40
C ALA A 5 -66.54 1.76 10.14
N THR A 6 -65.26 2.19 10.29
CA THR A 6 -64.08 2.03 9.37
C THR A 6 -62.88 2.80 9.97
N THR A 7 -61.83 2.15 10.51
CA THR A 7 -60.50 1.82 9.92
C THR A 7 -59.56 3.02 9.68
N ASP A 8 -58.37 3.02 10.31
CA ASP A 8 -57.04 2.87 9.66
C ASP A 8 -55.88 3.45 10.50
N ALA A 9 -54.67 2.98 10.20
CA ALA A 9 -53.48 2.90 11.01
C ALA A 9 -52.44 4.03 10.87
N ALA A 10 -51.44 3.92 11.75
CA ALA A 10 -50.03 4.32 11.64
C ALA A 10 -49.66 5.83 11.72
N LEU A 11 -48.87 6.28 12.71
CA LEU A 11 -47.40 6.13 12.91
C LEU A 11 -46.57 6.74 11.77
N GLU A 12 -46.01 7.94 11.99
CA GLU A 12 -44.63 8.26 11.56
C GLU A 12 -44.03 9.42 12.36
N ALA A 13 -42.98 9.13 13.13
CA ALA A 13 -42.22 10.08 13.92
C ALA A 13 -41.10 10.70 13.09
N SER A 14 -41.07 12.03 13.03
CA SER A 14 -39.96 12.84 12.52
C SER A 14 -38.73 12.70 13.40
N GLN A 15 -37.56 12.44 12.81
CA GLN A 15 -36.28 12.88 13.38
C GLN A 15 -35.37 13.50 12.31
N PRO A 16 -34.81 14.71 12.56
CA PRO A 16 -33.90 15.41 11.67
C PRO A 16 -32.42 14.99 11.82
N THR A 17 -31.65 15.29 10.77
CA THR A 17 -30.20 15.06 10.54
C THR A 17 -29.26 15.81 11.49
N PRO A 18 -27.96 15.45 11.51
CA PRO A 18 -26.94 16.50 11.38
C PRO A 18 -25.76 16.18 10.42
N THR A 19 -25.63 17.08 9.43
CA THR A 19 -24.47 17.87 8.96
C THR A 19 -23.03 17.30 8.97
N THR A 20 -22.60 17.00 7.74
CA THR A 20 -21.31 17.24 7.05
C THR A 20 -20.19 18.03 7.78
N SER A 21 -18.98 17.46 7.84
CA SER A 21 -17.71 18.20 7.98
C SER A 21 -16.73 17.77 6.89
N THR A 22 -16.49 18.69 5.95
CA THR A 22 -15.55 18.69 4.83
C THR A 22 -14.10 18.59 5.29
N GLN A 23 -13.25 17.77 4.64
CA GLN A 23 -11.84 18.12 4.32
C GLN A 23 -11.33 17.40 3.06
N GLU A 24 -10.73 18.19 2.17
CA GLU A 24 -10.12 17.88 0.87
C GLU A 24 -8.92 16.93 0.93
N THR A 25 -8.80 16.03 -0.06
CA THR A 25 -7.48 15.61 -0.57
C THR A 25 -7.50 15.48 -2.10
N VAL A 26 -6.50 16.12 -2.70
CA VAL A 26 -6.26 16.35 -4.12
C VAL A 26 -5.88 15.04 -4.83
N GLN A 27 -6.70 14.60 -5.78
CA GLN A 27 -6.32 13.68 -6.85
C GLN A 27 -7.28 13.91 -8.01
N ALA A 28 -6.86 14.67 -9.02
CA ALA A 28 -7.70 15.03 -10.16
C ALA A 28 -8.16 13.78 -10.94
N PRO A 29 -9.47 13.42 -10.94
CA PRO A 29 -10.02 12.33 -11.72
C PRO A 29 -10.85 12.87 -12.89
N ARG A 30 -10.96 12.06 -13.95
CA ARG A 30 -11.81 12.25 -15.13
C ARG A 30 -13.12 12.97 -14.80
N THR A 31 -13.23 14.21 -15.28
CA THR A 31 -14.32 15.14 -15.01
C THR A 31 -15.67 14.54 -15.41
N GLY A 32 -16.59 14.39 -14.45
CA GLY A 32 -18.00 14.05 -14.69
C GLY A 32 -18.56 12.81 -14.00
N ARG A 33 -17.77 12.04 -13.23
CA ARG A 33 -18.28 10.89 -12.46
C ARG A 33 -18.52 11.27 -10.99
N PRO A 34 -19.66 10.89 -10.38
CA PRO A 34 -19.88 11.12 -8.95
C PRO A 34 -18.77 10.44 -8.13
N ALA A 35 -18.21 11.20 -7.18
CA ALA A 35 -17.15 10.70 -6.31
C ALA A 35 -17.68 9.54 -5.44
N ARG A 36 -16.95 8.43 -5.42
CA ARG A 36 -17.29 7.30 -4.54
C ARG A 36 -16.88 7.65 -3.10
N ARG A 37 -17.71 7.30 -2.13
CA ARG A 37 -17.40 7.45 -0.69
C ARG A 37 -16.10 6.70 -0.36
N ALA A 38 -15.12 7.41 0.21
CA ALA A 38 -13.87 6.84 0.71
C ALA A 38 -13.90 6.78 2.24
N PHE A 39 -13.44 5.65 2.80
CA PHE A 39 -13.38 5.44 4.25
C PHE A 39 -11.95 5.62 4.74
N THR A 40 -11.74 6.60 5.62
CA THR A 40 -10.43 6.83 6.28
C THR A 40 -10.08 5.65 7.20
N ALA A 41 -8.79 5.47 7.49
CA ALA A 41 -8.34 4.39 8.38
C ALA A 41 -8.93 4.56 9.79
N GLU A 42 -9.00 5.79 10.30
CA GLU A 42 -9.61 6.12 11.59
C GLU A 42 -11.09 5.75 11.64
N TYR A 43 -11.85 6.10 10.60
CA TYR A 43 -13.25 5.73 10.51
C TYR A 43 -13.44 4.21 10.59
N LYS A 44 -12.62 3.46 9.84
CA LYS A 44 -12.69 1.98 9.85
C LYS A 44 -12.39 1.41 11.24
N ARG A 45 -11.38 1.93 11.96
CA ARG A 45 -11.07 1.49 13.33
C ARG A 45 -12.22 1.78 14.30
N ARG A 46 -12.79 2.98 14.23
CA ARG A 46 -13.95 3.38 15.07
C ARG A 46 -15.12 2.42 14.88
N ILE A 47 -15.49 2.15 13.63
CA ILE A 47 -16.62 1.25 13.33
C ILE A 47 -16.34 -0.18 13.77
N VAL A 48 -15.12 -0.69 13.57
CA VAL A 48 -14.77 -2.04 14.04
C VAL A 48 -14.87 -2.12 15.56
N ALA A 49 -14.35 -1.13 16.30
CA ALA A 49 -14.44 -1.09 17.75
C ALA A 49 -15.90 -1.04 18.24
N GLU A 50 -16.73 -0.19 17.64
CA GLU A 50 -18.16 -0.09 17.97
C GLU A 50 -18.91 -1.40 17.66
N TYR A 51 -18.59 -2.04 16.53
CA TYR A 51 -19.18 -3.33 16.14
C TYR A 51 -18.80 -4.47 17.09
N GLU A 52 -17.58 -4.45 17.66
CA GLU A 52 -17.11 -5.45 18.63
C GLU A 52 -17.74 -5.27 20.00
N GLN A 53 -17.90 -4.02 20.44
CA GLN A 53 -18.52 -3.67 21.72
C GLN A 53 -20.04 -3.87 21.71
N ALA A 54 -20.67 -3.88 20.52
CA ALA A 54 -22.10 -4.08 20.39
C ALA A 54 -22.54 -5.51 20.81
N PRO A 55 -23.58 -5.63 21.67
CA PRO A 55 -24.16 -6.93 22.03
C PRO A 55 -24.65 -7.74 20.82
N SER A 56 -24.75 -9.06 20.99
CA SER A 56 -25.34 -9.94 19.98
C SER A 56 -26.77 -9.44 19.63
N GLY A 57 -27.06 -9.34 18.33
CA GLY A 57 -28.32 -8.78 17.83
C GLY A 57 -28.35 -7.25 17.63
N GLN A 58 -27.47 -6.48 18.30
CA GLN A 58 -27.40 -5.02 18.10
C GLN A 58 -26.36 -4.57 17.06
N LYS A 59 -25.44 -5.47 16.67
CA LYS A 59 -24.45 -5.24 15.60
C LYS A 59 -25.08 -4.74 14.29
N GLY A 60 -26.25 -5.25 13.94
CA GLY A 60 -26.99 -4.82 12.75
C GLY A 60 -27.49 -3.37 12.80
N ARG A 61 -27.71 -2.78 13.99
CA ARG A 61 -28.07 -1.36 14.11
C ARG A 61 -26.91 -0.45 13.72
N VAL A 62 -25.70 -0.78 14.17
CA VAL A 62 -24.47 -0.04 13.81
C VAL A 62 -24.24 -0.09 12.30
N LEU A 63 -24.38 -1.27 11.69
CA LEU A 63 -24.23 -1.45 10.24
C LEU A 63 -25.24 -0.64 9.43
N ARG A 64 -26.52 -0.64 9.84
CA ARG A 64 -27.58 0.10 9.15
C ARG A 64 -27.41 1.61 9.27
N ARG A 65 -26.99 2.12 10.43
CA ARG A 65 -26.72 3.56 10.64
C ARG A 65 -25.61 4.07 9.72
N GLU A 66 -24.59 3.25 9.48
CA GLU A 66 -23.40 3.66 8.73
C GLU A 66 -23.47 3.30 7.23
N GLY A 67 -24.52 2.56 6.82
CA GLY A 67 -24.70 2.05 5.45
C GLY A 67 -23.64 1.00 5.07
N LEU A 68 -23.24 0.16 6.03
CA LEU A 68 -22.17 -0.82 5.87
C LEU A 68 -22.69 -2.25 5.84
N TYR A 69 -22.01 -3.10 5.08
CA TYR A 69 -22.25 -4.54 5.07
C TYR A 69 -21.31 -5.25 6.06
N ASP A 70 -21.78 -6.37 6.60
CA ASP A 70 -21.00 -7.22 7.52
C ASP A 70 -19.65 -7.66 6.92
N SER A 71 -19.61 -7.89 5.61
CA SER A 71 -18.39 -8.19 4.85
C SER A 71 -17.33 -7.08 4.94
N SER A 72 -17.75 -5.82 4.98
CA SER A 72 -16.85 -4.67 5.08
C SER A 72 -16.16 -4.63 6.44
N VAL A 73 -16.92 -4.85 7.51
CA VAL A 73 -16.38 -4.86 8.88
C VAL A 73 -15.47 -6.05 9.11
N LYS A 74 -15.83 -7.25 8.62
CA LYS A 74 -14.96 -8.43 8.63
C LYS A 74 -13.64 -8.19 7.90
N GLN A 75 -13.70 -7.57 6.72
CA GLN A 75 -12.50 -7.21 5.97
C GLN A 75 -11.62 -6.21 6.75
N TRP A 76 -12.22 -5.20 7.37
CA TRP A 76 -11.46 -4.22 8.15
C TRP A 76 -10.85 -4.81 9.41
N ARG A 77 -11.53 -5.75 10.08
CA ARG A 77 -10.96 -6.54 11.19
C ARG A 77 -9.69 -7.26 10.76
N ALA A 78 -9.75 -8.02 9.66
CA ALA A 78 -8.58 -8.71 9.13
C ALA A 78 -7.45 -7.73 8.75
N GLN A 79 -7.78 -6.54 8.22
CA GLN A 79 -6.80 -5.50 7.92
C GLN A 79 -6.15 -4.90 9.19
N ILE A 80 -6.91 -4.80 10.29
CA ILE A 80 -6.39 -4.34 11.58
C ILE A 80 -5.46 -5.39 12.19
N GLU A 81 -5.90 -6.65 12.24
CA GLU A 81 -5.10 -7.78 12.75
C GLU A 81 -3.80 -7.95 11.95
N ALA A 82 -3.84 -7.77 10.63
CA ALA A 82 -2.67 -7.81 9.77
C ALA A 82 -1.81 -6.53 9.80
N GLY A 83 -2.23 -5.48 10.53
CA GLY A 83 -1.53 -4.18 10.56
C GLY A 83 -1.49 -3.45 9.21
N THR A 84 -2.35 -3.82 8.26
CA THR A 84 -2.39 -3.26 6.89
C THR A 84 -3.46 -2.19 6.70
N LEU A 85 -4.22 -1.86 7.76
CA LEU A 85 -5.27 -0.86 7.67
C LEU A 85 -4.69 0.54 7.41
N GLY A 86 -4.94 1.06 6.21
CA GLY A 86 -4.45 2.38 5.78
C GLY A 86 -3.08 2.35 5.10
N THR A 87 -2.44 1.19 5.00
CA THR A 87 -1.26 1.05 4.15
C THR A 87 -1.73 0.93 2.69
N VAL A 88 -1.03 1.60 1.78
CA VAL A 88 -1.20 1.38 0.35
C VAL A 88 -0.73 -0.05 0.08
N SER A 89 -1.66 -1.01 0.13
CA SER A 89 -1.35 -2.41 -0.16
C SER A 89 -0.57 -2.46 -1.47
N LYS A 90 0.66 -2.96 -1.43
CA LYS A 90 1.32 -3.47 -2.64
C LYS A 90 0.30 -4.43 -3.26
N ARG A 91 -0.10 -4.15 -4.50
CA ARG A 91 -1.18 -4.87 -5.18
C ARG A 91 -0.98 -6.37 -4.94
N ARG A 92 -2.00 -7.04 -4.39
CA ARG A 92 -2.05 -8.51 -4.39
C ARG A 92 -1.74 -8.97 -5.82
N PRO A 93 -0.96 -10.05 -6.01
CA PRO A 93 -0.77 -10.62 -7.33
C PRO A 93 -2.14 -10.81 -7.99
N ARG A 94 -2.25 -10.43 -9.27
CA ARG A 94 -3.50 -10.59 -10.02
C ARG A 94 -3.92 -12.06 -9.92
N ALA A 95 -5.22 -12.29 -9.75
CA ALA A 95 -5.79 -13.64 -9.73
C ALA A 95 -5.27 -14.41 -10.96
N GLY A 96 -4.45 -15.43 -10.72
CA GLY A 96 -3.76 -16.20 -11.78
C GLY A 96 -2.29 -16.51 -11.48
N GLN A 97 -1.58 -15.69 -10.70
CA GLN A 97 -0.22 -16.02 -10.24
C GLN A 97 -0.24 -16.55 -8.82
N SER A 98 0.20 -17.80 -8.65
CA SER A 98 0.48 -18.36 -7.32
C SER A 98 1.45 -17.41 -6.58
N PRO A 99 1.30 -17.19 -5.26
CA PRO A 99 2.26 -16.41 -4.48
C PRO A 99 3.70 -16.89 -4.65
N GLU A 100 3.90 -18.18 -4.97
CA GLU A 100 5.20 -18.77 -5.28
C GLU A 100 5.76 -18.28 -6.62
N GLN A 101 4.94 -18.21 -7.67
CA GLN A 101 5.36 -17.70 -8.99
C GLN A 101 5.77 -16.23 -8.93
N ALA A 102 5.06 -15.43 -8.13
CA ALA A 102 5.43 -14.03 -7.90
C ALA A 102 6.77 -13.90 -7.15
N ARG A 103 7.06 -14.80 -6.21
CA ARG A 103 8.35 -14.85 -5.50
C ARG A 103 9.48 -15.28 -6.42
N ILE A 104 9.26 -16.31 -7.26
CA ILE A 104 10.24 -16.79 -8.22
C ILE A 104 10.63 -15.66 -9.18
N ALA A 105 9.66 -14.97 -9.79
CA ALA A 105 9.94 -13.86 -10.71
C ALA A 105 10.71 -12.70 -10.04
N GLU A 106 10.39 -12.39 -8.78
CA GLU A 106 11.13 -11.38 -8.02
C GLU A 106 12.57 -11.83 -7.71
N LEU A 107 12.75 -13.10 -7.34
CA LEU A 107 14.08 -13.68 -7.07
C LEU A 107 14.95 -13.71 -8.34
N GLU A 108 14.39 -14.14 -9.48
CA GLU A 108 15.08 -14.13 -10.77
C GLU A 108 15.54 -12.71 -11.16
N LYS A 109 14.69 -11.72 -10.95
CA LYS A 109 15.03 -10.32 -11.19
C LYS A 109 16.16 -9.84 -10.27
N GLN A 110 16.17 -10.28 -9.01
CA GLN A 110 17.22 -9.94 -8.06
C GLN A 110 18.55 -10.59 -8.44
N ILE A 111 18.55 -11.87 -8.84
CA ILE A 111 19.73 -12.59 -9.32
C ILE A 111 20.32 -11.86 -10.53
N SER A 112 19.51 -11.59 -11.55
CA SER A 112 19.97 -10.88 -12.76
C SER A 112 20.57 -9.50 -12.44
N LYS A 113 19.97 -8.77 -11.50
CA LYS A 113 20.51 -7.48 -11.05
C LYS A 113 21.86 -7.65 -10.35
N LEU A 114 21.96 -8.59 -9.41
CA LEU A 114 23.19 -8.85 -8.67
C LEU A 114 24.32 -9.30 -9.60
N GLU A 115 24.04 -10.15 -10.58
CA GLU A 115 24.99 -10.56 -11.61
C GLU A 115 25.47 -9.37 -12.43
N SER A 116 24.57 -8.49 -12.87
CA SER A 116 24.94 -7.28 -13.61
C SER A 116 25.82 -6.33 -12.79
N ASP A 117 25.56 -6.22 -11.49
CA ASP A 117 26.32 -5.39 -10.57
C ASP A 117 27.66 -6.02 -10.19
N ALA A 118 27.79 -7.34 -10.22
CA ALA A 118 29.07 -8.04 -10.07
C ALA A 118 29.94 -7.80 -11.30
N ALA A 119 29.42 -8.05 -12.50
CA ALA A 119 30.13 -7.84 -13.76
C ALA A 119 30.65 -6.39 -13.91
N ARG A 120 29.87 -5.40 -13.45
CA ARG A 120 30.32 -3.99 -13.41
C ARG A 120 31.49 -3.77 -12.47
N LYS A 121 31.46 -4.37 -11.27
CA LYS A 121 32.55 -4.23 -10.29
C LYS A 121 33.81 -4.90 -10.81
N ASP A 122 33.70 -6.08 -11.41
CA ASP A 122 34.83 -6.80 -11.98
C ASP A 122 35.51 -5.98 -13.08
N LYS A 123 34.72 -5.33 -13.95
CA LYS A 123 35.26 -4.39 -14.95
C LYS A 123 36.02 -3.23 -14.30
N VAL A 124 35.46 -2.61 -13.27
CA VAL A 124 36.11 -1.49 -12.55
C VAL A 124 37.41 -1.94 -11.87
N ILE A 125 37.45 -3.16 -11.34
CA ILE A 125 38.67 -3.73 -10.76
C ILE A 125 39.72 -3.93 -11.86
N ALA A 126 39.35 -4.54 -12.99
CA ALA A 126 40.26 -4.73 -14.11
C ALA A 126 40.83 -3.41 -14.64
N ASP A 127 40.00 -2.37 -14.78
CA ASP A 127 40.45 -1.04 -15.20
C ASP A 127 41.43 -0.42 -14.19
N ARG A 128 41.20 -0.62 -12.89
CA ARG A 128 42.12 -0.14 -11.82
C ARG A 128 43.44 -0.89 -11.83
N ASP A 129 43.42 -2.21 -12.02
CA ASP A 129 44.63 -3.03 -12.06
C ASP A 129 45.50 -2.64 -13.26
N ALA A 130 44.90 -2.40 -14.42
CA ALA A 130 45.61 -1.90 -15.60
C ALA A 130 46.24 -0.52 -15.35
N ALA A 131 45.54 0.39 -14.67
CA ALA A 131 46.08 1.69 -14.30
C ALA A 131 47.27 1.57 -13.32
N LEU A 132 47.17 0.69 -12.32
CA LEU A 132 48.27 0.42 -11.39
C LEU A 132 49.50 -0.16 -12.10
N GLU A 133 49.31 -1.05 -13.07
CA GLU A 133 50.41 -1.60 -13.87
C GLU A 133 51.15 -0.51 -14.66
N VAL A 134 50.41 0.40 -15.32
CA VAL A 134 51.00 1.52 -16.07
C VAL A 134 51.76 2.46 -15.14
N MET A 135 51.18 2.81 -13.98
CA MET A 135 51.85 3.65 -12.99
C MET A 135 53.12 2.98 -12.44
N GLY A 136 53.07 1.69 -12.14
CA GLY A 136 54.24 0.92 -11.70
C GLY A 136 55.39 0.95 -12.71
N LYS A 137 55.07 0.78 -14.00
CA LYS A 137 56.05 0.92 -15.10
C LYS A 137 56.64 2.33 -15.18
N GLY A 138 55.82 3.37 -14.99
CA GLY A 138 56.26 4.76 -14.96
C GLY A 138 57.23 5.06 -13.82
N VAL A 139 56.95 4.55 -12.61
CA VAL A 139 57.85 4.70 -11.44
C VAL A 139 59.19 4.02 -11.70
N ALA A 140 59.19 2.77 -12.18
CA ALA A 140 60.42 2.04 -12.49
C ALA A 140 61.29 2.75 -13.55
N PHE A 141 60.66 3.37 -14.55
CA PHE A 141 61.35 4.17 -15.56
C PHE A 141 62.04 5.41 -14.95
N LEU A 142 61.36 6.13 -14.06
CA LEU A 142 61.92 7.30 -13.38
C LEU A 142 63.09 6.93 -12.45
N GLU A 143 63.00 5.79 -11.76
CA GLU A 143 64.10 5.27 -10.96
C GLU A 143 65.35 4.96 -11.82
N ALA A 144 65.16 4.38 -13.00
CA ALA A 144 66.24 4.10 -13.94
C ALA A 144 66.94 5.38 -14.44
N LEU A 145 66.17 6.43 -14.77
CA LEU A 145 66.71 7.74 -15.17
C LEU A 145 67.47 8.42 -14.02
N SER A 146 66.91 8.38 -12.81
CA SER A 146 67.53 8.93 -11.60
C SER A 146 68.88 8.27 -11.30
N LYS A 147 68.95 6.93 -11.40
CA LYS A 147 70.19 6.18 -11.19
C LYS A 147 71.27 6.52 -12.22
N LYS A 148 70.89 6.74 -13.48
CA LYS A 148 71.81 7.11 -14.56
C LYS A 148 72.39 8.52 -14.41
N ASN A 149 71.63 9.48 -13.88
CA ASN A 149 72.08 10.86 -13.69
C ASN A 149 72.93 11.09 -12.43
N LYS A 150 72.97 10.13 -11.50
CA LYS A 150 73.74 10.22 -10.24
C LYS A 150 75.13 9.57 -10.31
N GLY A 151 75.51 8.99 -11.45
CA GLY A 151 76.85 8.46 -11.73
C GLY A 151 77.56 9.31 -12.75
#